data_AF-A0A2E5ZN96-F1
#
_entry.id   AF-A0A2E5ZN96-F1
#
_cell.length_a   1.000
_cell.length_b   1.000
_cell.length_c   1.000
_cell.angle_alpha   90.00
_cell.angle_beta   90.00
_cell.angle_gamma   90.00
#
_symmetry.space_group_name_H-M   'P 1'
#
loop_
_entity.id
_entity.type
_entity.pdbx_description
1 polymer ?
#
loop_
_entity_poly.entity_id
_entity_poly.type
_entity_poly.pdbx_seq_one_letter_code
_entity_poly.pdbx_strand_id
1 'polypeptide(L)'
;MKILTLENQSLDLNTLPDQIEEDIRFSVLDNSDPANPDFFFIPLIFLESFSSPSVVLDVGGYELQMPIDWNIAVGCSDSGNDIEVLPLTSIGDRGFEAFLFNPHTSFKPDFTPVKVINYYNDVKWYFPKVRNGQLLSVPIQEKKEPLCAYFIKDVTRQTEVIKYGELF
;
A
#
# COMPACT_ATOMS: atom_id res chain seq x y z
N MET A 1 0.20 11.09 -3.06
CA MET A 1 0.12 9.62 -2.80
C MET A 1 -1.28 9.18 -3.20
N LYS A 2 -1.45 7.96 -3.72
CA LYS A 2 -2.75 7.47 -4.19
C LYS A 2 -3.41 6.56 -3.15
N ILE A 3 -4.73 6.56 -3.08
CA ILE A 3 -5.55 5.65 -2.26
C ILE A 3 -6.64 5.01 -3.11
N LEU A 4 -7.05 3.79 -2.75
CA LEU A 4 -8.24 3.16 -3.31
C LEU A 4 -9.48 3.62 -2.56
N THR A 5 -10.47 4.19 -3.25
CA THR A 5 -11.74 4.61 -2.66
C THR A 5 -12.81 3.52 -2.69
N LEU A 6 -13.91 3.73 -1.94
CA LEU A 6 -15.07 2.83 -1.91
C LEU A 6 -15.74 2.63 -3.29
N GLU A 7 -15.58 3.60 -4.19
CA GLU A 7 -16.06 3.56 -5.58
C GLU A 7 -15.12 2.76 -6.50
N ASN A 8 -14.14 2.05 -5.92
CA ASN A 8 -13.12 1.25 -6.59
C ASN A 8 -12.30 2.05 -7.61
N GLN A 9 -11.90 3.27 -7.22
CA GLN A 9 -11.13 4.21 -8.03
C GLN A 9 -9.88 4.68 -7.29
N SER A 10 -8.87 5.05 -8.07
CA SER A 10 -7.68 5.71 -7.56
C SER A 10 -7.96 7.18 -7.32
N LEU A 11 -7.67 7.65 -6.11
CA LEU A 11 -7.73 9.06 -5.72
C LEU A 11 -6.32 9.54 -5.35
N ASP A 12 -5.83 10.59 -6.00
CA ASP A 12 -4.56 11.23 -5.62
C ASP A 12 -4.80 12.24 -4.49
N LEU A 13 -4.19 12.00 -3.34
CA LEU A 13 -4.31 12.87 -2.17
C LEU A 13 -3.72 14.25 -2.40
N ASN A 14 -2.84 14.44 -3.39
CA ASN A 14 -2.31 15.76 -3.75
C ASN A 14 -3.38 16.67 -4.39
N THR A 15 -4.48 16.10 -4.90
CA THR A 15 -5.56 16.88 -5.51
C THR A 15 -6.65 17.26 -4.52
N LEU A 16 -6.56 16.77 -3.28
CA LEU A 16 -7.55 17.07 -2.25
C LEU A 16 -7.34 18.48 -1.67
N PRO A 17 -8.43 19.21 -1.39
CA PRO A 17 -8.36 20.47 -0.65
C PRO A 17 -7.97 20.25 0.82
N ASP A 18 -7.54 21.31 1.50
CA ASP A 18 -7.18 21.26 2.93
C ASP A 18 -8.36 20.89 3.84
N GLN A 19 -9.59 21.13 3.41
CA GLN A 19 -10.83 20.74 4.10
C GLN A 19 -11.62 19.78 3.22
N ILE A 20 -11.82 18.56 3.73
CA ILE A 20 -12.58 17.50 3.04
C ILE A 20 -14.03 17.57 3.55
N GLU A 21 -14.95 18.01 2.69
CA GLU A 21 -16.39 18.09 3.01
C GLU A 21 -17.15 16.79 2.65
N GLU A 22 -16.57 15.96 1.80
CA GLU A 22 -17.16 14.71 1.30
C GLU A 22 -16.81 13.51 2.21
N ASP A 23 -17.74 12.55 2.38
CA ASP A 23 -17.46 11.28 3.08
C ASP A 23 -16.64 10.35 2.18
N ILE A 24 -15.36 10.68 2.00
CA ILE A 24 -14.40 9.86 1.28
C ILE A 24 -13.98 8.70 2.18
N ARG A 25 -14.10 7.47 1.69
CA ARG A 25 -13.61 6.27 2.37
C ARG A 25 -12.52 5.62 1.57
N PHE A 26 -11.50 5.13 2.26
CA PHE A 26 -10.34 4.52 1.63
C PHE A 26 -10.05 3.14 2.20
N SER A 27 -9.46 2.30 1.36
CA SER A 27 -9.13 0.93 1.72
C SER A 27 -7.83 0.82 2.51
N VAL A 28 -7.86 -0.03 3.53
CA VAL A 28 -6.68 -0.53 4.25
C VAL A 28 -6.76 -2.05 4.37
N LEU A 29 -5.60 -2.70 4.43
CA LEU A 29 -5.45 -4.06 4.97
C LEU A 29 -5.07 -3.93 6.45
N ASP A 30 -5.95 -4.34 7.34
CA ASP A 30 -5.71 -4.33 8.78
C ASP A 30 -5.13 -5.67 9.22
N ASN A 31 -3.87 -5.65 9.65
CA ASN A 31 -3.15 -6.78 10.23
C ASN A 31 -2.78 -6.49 11.71
N SER A 32 -3.57 -5.67 12.41
CA SER A 32 -3.34 -5.39 13.84
C SER A 32 -3.57 -6.62 14.73
N ASP A 33 -4.45 -7.54 14.30
CA ASP A 33 -4.60 -8.89 14.83
C ASP A 33 -4.13 -9.91 13.76
N PRO A 34 -2.94 -10.51 13.90
CA PRO A 34 -2.41 -11.49 12.94
C PRO A 34 -3.23 -12.78 12.82
N ALA A 35 -4.22 -13.00 13.70
CA ALA A 35 -5.15 -14.11 13.58
C ALA A 35 -6.40 -13.77 12.74
N ASN A 36 -6.66 -12.49 12.47
CA ASN A 36 -7.84 -12.04 11.74
C ASN A 36 -7.51 -10.84 10.83
N PRO A 37 -6.57 -10.97 9.88
CA PRO A 37 -6.29 -9.89 8.94
C PRO A 37 -7.47 -9.70 7.97
N ASP A 38 -7.87 -8.45 7.70
CA ASP A 38 -9.01 -8.18 6.82
C ASP A 38 -8.90 -6.80 6.14
N PHE A 39 -9.69 -6.59 5.09
CA PHE A 39 -9.76 -5.33 4.35
C PHE A 39 -10.92 -4.46 4.84
N PHE A 40 -10.62 -3.20 5.15
CA PHE A 40 -11.62 -2.24 5.60
C PHE A 40 -11.64 -0.99 4.74
N PHE A 41 -12.82 -0.40 4.60
CA PHE A 41 -13.00 0.95 4.07
C PHE A 41 -13.30 1.90 5.21
N ILE A 42 -12.29 2.68 5.61
CA ILE A 42 -12.39 3.61 6.72
C ILE A 42 -12.54 5.05 6.22
N PRO A 43 -13.25 5.92 6.96
CA PRO A 43 -13.44 7.31 6.56
C PRO A 43 -12.13 8.09 6.61
N LEU A 44 -11.92 8.93 5.60
CA LEU A 44 -10.84 9.90 5.53
C LEU A 44 -11.18 11.10 6.41
N ILE A 45 -10.95 10.97 7.72
CA ILE A 45 -11.23 12.04 8.68
C ILE A 45 -10.07 13.05 8.75
N PHE A 46 -8.84 12.56 8.61
CA PHE A 46 -7.63 13.38 8.74
C PHE A 46 -6.63 13.06 7.63
N LEU A 47 -6.13 14.13 7.02
CA LEU A 47 -5.02 14.09 6.07
C LEU A 47 -3.78 14.67 6.75
N GLU A 48 -2.73 13.86 6.88
CA GLU A 48 -1.45 14.27 7.45
C GLU A 48 -0.48 14.63 6.31
N SER A 49 0.48 15.51 6.59
CA SER A 49 1.56 15.82 5.65
C SER A 49 2.93 15.83 6.29
N PHE A 50 3.94 15.46 5.52
CA PHE A 50 5.34 15.44 5.94
C PHE A 50 6.26 15.59 4.72
N SER A 51 7.53 15.92 4.95
CA SER A 51 8.56 15.91 3.91
C SER A 51 9.48 14.71 4.13
N SER A 52 9.72 13.94 3.07
CA SER A 52 10.63 12.79 3.08
C SER A 52 11.15 12.54 1.66
N PRO A 53 12.38 12.01 1.48
CA PRO A 53 12.81 11.53 0.19
C PRO A 53 11.84 10.48 -0.36
N SER A 54 11.78 10.37 -1.68
CA SER A 54 10.93 9.40 -2.36
C SER A 54 11.75 8.32 -3.04
N VAL A 55 11.16 7.14 -3.16
CA VAL A 55 11.59 6.08 -4.06
C VAL A 55 10.55 5.92 -5.17
N VAL A 56 11.02 5.70 -6.39
CA VAL A 56 10.18 5.30 -7.52
C VAL A 56 10.35 3.80 -7.70
N LEU A 57 9.23 3.09 -7.66
CA LEU A 57 9.13 1.65 -7.83
C LEU A 57 8.56 1.37 -9.21
N ASP A 58 9.06 0.33 -9.88
CA ASP A 58 8.36 -0.34 -10.97
C ASP A 58 7.77 -1.63 -10.40
N VAL A 59 6.44 -1.72 -10.39
CA VAL A 59 5.66 -2.87 -9.92
C VAL A 59 4.93 -3.46 -11.12
N GLY A 60 5.44 -4.57 -11.65
CA GLY A 60 4.81 -5.25 -12.80
C GLY A 60 4.66 -4.38 -14.06
N GLY A 61 5.56 -3.42 -14.29
CA GLY A 61 5.53 -2.48 -15.41
C GLY A 61 4.85 -1.15 -15.11
N TYR A 62 4.36 -0.93 -13.88
CA TYR A 62 3.72 0.30 -13.45
C TYR A 62 4.61 1.10 -12.50
N GLU A 63 4.81 2.38 -12.80
CA GLU A 63 5.58 3.28 -11.95
C GLU A 63 4.73 3.80 -10.78
N LEU A 64 5.27 3.67 -9.56
CA LEU A 64 4.66 4.18 -8.34
C LEU A 64 5.71 4.89 -7.49
N GLN A 65 5.40 6.13 -7.08
CA GLN A 65 6.26 6.90 -6.18
C GLN A 65 5.76 6.77 -4.74
N MET A 66 6.66 6.41 -3.82
CA MET A 66 6.37 6.25 -2.39
C MET A 66 7.45 6.94 -1.52
N PRO A 67 7.14 7.32 -0.27
CA PRO A 67 8.16 7.81 0.67
C PRO A 67 9.15 6.69 0.99
N ILE A 68 10.45 6.99 0.97
CA ILE A 68 11.49 5.95 1.09
C ILE A 68 11.50 5.26 2.47
N ASP A 69 11.00 5.95 3.49
CA ASP A 69 10.93 5.50 4.89
C ASP A 69 9.77 4.55 5.17
N TRP A 70 8.98 4.20 4.15
CA TRP A 70 7.86 3.27 4.28
C TRP A 70 8.27 1.83 3.98
N ASN A 71 7.33 0.92 4.23
CA ASN A 71 7.46 -0.51 4.01
C ASN A 71 6.39 -0.96 3.01
N ILE A 72 6.65 -2.07 2.31
CA ILE A 72 5.77 -2.69 1.31
C ILE A 72 5.50 -4.14 1.67
N ALA A 73 4.27 -4.61 1.44
CA ALA A 73 3.93 -6.02 1.50
C ALA A 73 4.45 -6.77 0.26
N VAL A 74 5.25 -7.80 0.48
CA VAL A 74 5.82 -8.67 -0.55
C VAL A 74 5.44 -10.12 -0.28
N GLY A 75 5.42 -10.93 -1.32
CA GLY A 75 5.24 -12.37 -1.18
C GLY A 75 5.95 -13.12 -2.30
N CYS A 76 5.54 -14.37 -2.51
CA CYS A 76 6.11 -15.23 -3.52
C CYS A 76 4.99 -15.97 -4.26
N SER A 77 4.95 -15.77 -5.57
CA SER A 77 4.00 -16.42 -6.49
C SER A 77 4.10 -17.95 -6.49
N ASP A 78 5.29 -18.49 -6.17
CA ASP A 78 5.58 -19.93 -6.27
C ASP A 78 5.38 -20.71 -4.96
N SER A 79 5.48 -20.06 -3.80
CA SER A 79 5.62 -20.78 -2.52
C SER A 79 4.39 -20.76 -1.62
N GLY A 80 3.35 -19.96 -1.93
CA GLY A 80 2.16 -19.83 -1.08
C GLY A 80 2.47 -19.46 0.38
N ASN A 81 3.66 -18.91 0.62
CA ASN A 81 4.12 -18.50 1.93
C ASN A 81 3.38 -17.24 2.41
N ASP A 82 3.52 -16.97 3.70
CA ASP A 82 3.04 -15.73 4.30
C ASP A 82 3.63 -14.49 3.62
N ILE A 83 2.88 -13.40 3.67
CA ILE A 83 3.26 -12.11 3.11
C ILE A 83 4.14 -11.40 4.14
N GLU A 84 5.27 -10.87 3.70
CA GLU A 84 6.22 -10.13 4.54
C GLU A 84 6.11 -8.63 4.27
N VAL A 85 6.25 -7.82 5.32
CA VAL A 85 6.27 -6.36 5.21
C VAL A 85 7.71 -5.88 5.34
N LEU A 86 8.30 -5.48 4.22
CA LEU A 86 9.72 -5.13 4.15
C LEU A 86 9.94 -3.63 3.93
N PRO A 87 11.00 -3.04 4.51
CA PRO A 87 11.38 -1.66 4.21
C PRO A 87 11.64 -1.45 2.72
N LEU A 88 11.20 -0.32 2.16
CA LEU A 88 11.44 0.00 0.75
C LEU A 88 12.93 0.12 0.42
N THR A 89 13.75 0.50 1.40
CA THR A 89 15.21 0.51 1.31
C THR A 89 15.83 -0.87 1.12
N SER A 90 15.10 -1.94 1.46
CA SER A 90 15.55 -3.32 1.30
C SER A 90 15.22 -3.93 -0.06
N ILE A 91 14.35 -3.30 -0.86
CA ILE A 91 13.87 -3.85 -2.14
C ILE A 91 14.98 -3.90 -3.18
N GLY A 92 15.62 -2.76 -3.46
CA GLY A 92 16.72 -2.64 -4.42
C GLY A 92 16.45 -3.40 -5.72
N ASP A 93 17.36 -4.31 -6.05
CA ASP A 93 17.24 -5.28 -7.16
C ASP A 93 17.34 -6.72 -6.62
N ARG A 94 16.61 -7.01 -5.54
CA ARG A 94 16.69 -8.30 -4.82
C ARG A 94 15.69 -9.35 -5.30
N GLY A 95 14.92 -9.06 -6.34
CA GLY A 95 13.97 -9.99 -6.95
C GLY A 95 12.71 -10.24 -6.10
N PHE A 96 12.31 -9.29 -5.26
CA PHE A 96 11.04 -9.40 -4.52
C PHE A 96 9.83 -9.24 -5.44
N GLU A 97 8.71 -9.81 -5.03
CA GLU A 97 7.42 -9.62 -5.70
C GLU A 97 6.47 -8.88 -4.75
N ALA A 98 5.87 -7.79 -5.22
CA ALA A 98 4.86 -7.07 -4.45
C ALA A 98 3.57 -7.88 -4.37
N PHE A 99 2.99 -7.96 -3.18
CA PHE A 99 1.65 -8.51 -2.99
C PHE A 99 0.62 -7.53 -3.56
N LEU A 100 -0.17 -8.00 -4.52
CA LEU A 100 -1.20 -7.22 -5.19
C LEU A 100 -2.58 -7.82 -4.95
N PHE A 101 -3.52 -6.97 -4.52
CA PHE A 101 -4.91 -7.37 -4.32
C PHE A 101 -5.82 -6.16 -4.46
N ASN A 102 -7.00 -6.36 -5.04
CA ASN A 102 -8.08 -5.38 -5.02
C ASN A 102 -9.22 -5.91 -4.12
N PRO A 103 -9.52 -5.27 -2.99
CA PRO A 103 -10.50 -5.75 -2.03
C PRO A 103 -11.95 -5.76 -2.55
N HIS A 104 -12.25 -5.09 -3.67
CA HIS A 104 -13.57 -5.15 -4.29
C HIS A 104 -13.70 -6.27 -5.33
N THR A 105 -12.66 -6.50 -6.14
CA THR A 105 -12.79 -7.29 -7.39
C THR A 105 -11.81 -8.46 -7.49
N SER A 106 -10.74 -8.49 -6.72
CA SER A 106 -9.81 -9.62 -6.74
C SER A 106 -10.45 -10.83 -6.09
N PHE A 107 -10.52 -11.92 -6.85
CA PHE A 107 -10.88 -13.24 -6.33
C PHE A 107 -9.67 -13.98 -5.74
N LYS A 108 -8.47 -13.64 -6.21
CA LYS A 108 -7.19 -14.17 -5.74
C LYS A 108 -6.13 -13.06 -5.75
N PRO A 109 -5.09 -13.16 -4.94
CA PRO A 109 -3.96 -12.25 -5.02
C PRO A 109 -3.14 -12.49 -6.28
N ASP A 110 -2.44 -11.44 -6.65
CA ASP A 110 -1.46 -11.42 -7.72
C ASP A 110 -0.11 -11.00 -7.14
N PHE A 111 0.97 -11.43 -7.77
CA PHE A 111 2.32 -11.13 -7.34
C PHE A 111 3.12 -10.72 -8.57
N THR A 112 3.76 -9.56 -8.49
CA THR A 112 4.55 -9.06 -9.62
C THR A 112 5.90 -8.54 -9.13
N PRO A 113 6.96 -8.68 -9.93
CA PRO A 113 8.28 -8.15 -9.56
C PRO A 113 8.21 -6.68 -9.19
N VAL A 114 8.88 -6.32 -8.08
CA VAL A 114 9.07 -4.94 -7.65
C VAL A 114 10.55 -4.59 -7.65
N LYS A 115 10.90 -3.47 -8.28
CA LYS A 115 12.27 -2.95 -8.32
C LYS A 115 12.29 -1.45 -8.09
N VAL A 116 13.38 -0.97 -7.52
CA VAL A 116 13.62 0.47 -7.40
C VAL A 116 14.21 1.00 -8.71
N ILE A 117 13.60 2.03 -9.30
CA ILE A 117 14.06 2.61 -10.56
C ILE A 117 14.62 4.04 -10.40
N ASN A 118 14.23 4.76 -9.34
CA ASN A 118 14.75 6.11 -9.09
C ASN A 118 14.57 6.54 -7.62
N TYR A 119 15.24 7.62 -7.24
CA TYR A 119 15.10 8.31 -5.95
C TYR A 119 15.00 9.82 -6.14
N TYR A 120 14.24 10.51 -5.29
CA TYR A 120 14.20 11.97 -5.24
C TYR A 120 14.38 12.45 -3.79
N ASN A 121 15.11 13.55 -3.60
CA ASN A 121 15.62 13.92 -2.27
C ASN A 121 14.59 14.59 -1.34
N ASP A 122 13.64 15.37 -1.88
CA ASP A 122 12.69 16.11 -1.05
C ASP A 122 11.33 16.17 -1.74
N VAL A 123 10.36 15.47 -1.17
CA VAL A 123 8.99 15.40 -1.66
C VAL A 123 8.07 15.66 -0.47
N LYS A 124 7.11 16.57 -0.65
CA LYS A 124 6.03 16.76 0.31
C LYS A 124 4.96 15.70 0.05
N TRP A 125 4.63 14.96 1.09
CA TRP A 125 3.66 13.87 1.06
C TRP A 125 2.39 14.26 1.79
N TYR A 126 1.27 13.76 1.27
CA TYR A 126 -0.03 13.77 1.93
C TYR A 126 -0.49 12.32 2.03
N PHE A 127 -0.95 11.91 3.21
CA PHE A 127 -1.38 10.54 3.47
C PHE A 127 -2.51 10.52 4.52
N PRO A 128 -3.43 9.56 4.46
CA PRO A 128 -4.47 9.44 5.47
C PRO A 128 -3.86 8.97 6.78
N LYS A 129 -4.43 9.43 7.89
CA LYS A 129 -4.10 8.87 9.19
C LYS A 129 -4.56 7.41 9.27
N VAL A 130 -3.63 6.49 9.46
CA VAL A 130 -3.89 5.05 9.65
C VAL A 130 -3.54 4.60 11.06
N ARG A 131 -4.15 3.50 11.53
CA ARG A 131 -3.80 2.88 12.81
C ARG A 131 -2.59 1.97 12.67
N ASN A 132 -1.95 1.63 13.79
CA ASN A 132 -0.88 0.63 13.79
C ASN A 132 -1.43 -0.72 13.28
N GLY A 133 -0.67 -1.37 12.40
CA GLY A 133 -1.06 -2.63 11.74
C GLY A 133 -1.91 -2.44 10.49
N GLN A 134 -2.30 -1.22 10.14
CA GLN A 134 -3.04 -0.96 8.90
C GLN A 134 -2.08 -0.57 7.76
N LEU A 135 -2.07 -1.40 6.72
CA LEU A 135 -1.41 -1.11 5.46
C LEU A 135 -2.38 -0.38 4.54
N LEU A 136 -1.92 0.70 3.92
CA LEU A 136 -2.68 1.47 2.95
C LEU A 136 -2.74 0.74 1.61
N SER A 137 -3.94 0.59 1.04
CA SER A 137 -4.15 0.07 -0.32
C SER A 137 -3.84 1.17 -1.33
N VAL A 138 -2.71 1.06 -2.02
CA VAL A 138 -2.24 2.04 -3.00
C VAL A 138 -2.41 1.49 -4.43
N PRO A 139 -3.32 2.07 -5.23
CA PRO A 139 -3.49 1.70 -6.63
C PRO A 139 -2.21 1.86 -7.44
N ILE A 140 -1.84 0.83 -8.20
CA ILE A 140 -0.67 0.87 -9.11
C ILE A 140 -1.06 1.21 -10.56
N GLN A 141 -2.37 1.18 -10.88
CA GLN A 141 -2.88 1.37 -12.24
C GLN A 141 -3.80 2.59 -12.32
N GLU A 142 -3.74 3.33 -13.42
CA GLU A 142 -4.63 4.48 -13.69
C GLU A 142 -5.89 4.05 -14.46
N LYS A 143 -6.70 3.20 -13.83
CA LYS A 143 -7.97 2.72 -14.39
C LYS A 143 -9.00 2.48 -13.28
N LYS A 144 -10.24 2.17 -13.68
CA LYS A 144 -11.23 1.60 -12.76
C LYS A 144 -10.80 0.22 -12.31
N GLU A 145 -11.14 -0.13 -11.08
CA GLU A 145 -10.83 -1.44 -10.48
C GLU A 145 -9.31 -1.75 -10.54
N PRO A 146 -8.45 -0.85 -10.05
CA PRO A 146 -7.00 -1.02 -10.17
C PRO A 146 -6.51 -2.08 -9.20
N LEU A 147 -5.46 -2.82 -9.56
CA LEU A 147 -4.69 -3.58 -8.57
C LEU A 147 -4.03 -2.62 -7.57
N CYS A 148 -3.98 -3.03 -6.31
CA CYS A 148 -3.35 -2.25 -5.25
C CYS A 148 -2.15 -3.01 -4.67
N ALA A 149 -1.07 -2.28 -4.42
CA ALA A 149 0.02 -2.70 -3.55
C ALA A 149 -0.20 -2.11 -2.15
N TYR A 150 0.38 -2.75 -1.14
CA TYR A 150 0.09 -2.42 0.26
C TYR A 150 1.31 -1.87 0.96
N PHE A 151 1.16 -0.70 1.60
CA PHE A 151 2.27 0.01 2.21
C PHE A 151 1.94 0.47 3.63
N ILE A 152 2.94 0.49 4.50
CA ILE A 152 2.79 0.97 5.87
C ILE A 152 4.02 1.77 6.28
N LYS A 153 3.78 2.87 6.99
CA LYS A 153 4.85 3.73 7.51
C LYS A 153 5.64 3.01 8.62
N ASP A 154 4.96 2.63 9.69
CA ASP A 154 5.59 2.02 10.87
C ASP A 154 5.19 0.55 10.97
N VAL A 155 6.17 -0.33 10.92
CA VAL A 155 6.00 -1.78 11.11
C VAL A 155 6.52 -2.21 12.48
N THR A 156 5.87 -3.18 13.09
CA THR A 156 6.30 -3.81 14.34
C THR A 156 6.53 -5.30 14.10
N ARG A 157 7.21 -5.99 15.01
CA ARG A 157 7.38 -7.46 14.92
C ARG A 157 6.07 -8.23 14.82
N GLN A 158 4.97 -7.68 15.34
CA GLN A 158 3.66 -8.30 15.27
C GLN A 158 3.02 -8.14 13.89
N THR A 159 3.37 -7.07 13.18
CA THR A 159 2.72 -6.66 11.92
C THR A 159 3.62 -6.85 10.70
N GLU A 160 4.85 -7.38 10.89
CA GLU A 160 5.83 -7.62 9.83
C GLU A 160 5.52 -8.85 8.96
N VAL A 161 4.61 -9.72 9.43
CA VAL A 161 4.12 -10.88 8.68
C VAL A 161 2.59 -10.85 8.66
N ILE A 162 2.00 -10.98 7.47
CA ILE A 162 0.57 -11.18 7.26
C ILE A 162 0.37 -12.64 6.88
N LYS A 163 -0.40 -13.36 7.68
CA LYS A 163 -0.66 -14.78 7.45
C LYS A 163 -1.55 -14.96 6.22
N TYR A 164 -0.99 -15.55 5.17
CA TYR A 164 -1.69 -15.66 3.89
C TYR A 164 -2.96 -16.52 4.01
N GLY A 165 -2.90 -17.60 4.80
CA GLY A 165 -4.02 -18.52 5.00
C GLY A 165 -5.16 -17.99 5.87
N GLU A 166 -4.96 -16.89 6.60
CA GLU A 166 -6.02 -16.25 7.41
C GLU A 166 -6.70 -15.10 6.65
N LEU A 167 -6.15 -14.70 5.49
CA LEU A 167 -6.64 -13.58 4.69
C LEU A 167 -7.78 -13.98 3.72
N PHE A 168 -7.96 -15.29 3.46
CA PHE A 168 -8.89 -15.84 2.48
C PHE A 168 -9.66 -17.08 2.96
#